data_AF-A0A9X3L659-F1
#
_entry.id   AF-A0A9X3L659-F1
#
_cell.length_a   1.000
_cell.length_b   1.000
_cell.length_c   1.000
_cell.angle_alpha   90.00
_cell.angle_beta   90.00
_cell.angle_gamma   90.00
#
_symmetry.space_group_name_H-M   'P 1'
#
loop_
_entity.id
_entity.type
_entity.pdbx_description
1 polymer ?
#
loop_
_entity_poly.entity_id
_entity_poly.type
_entity_poly.pdbx_seq_one_letter_code
_entity_poly.pdbx_strand_id
1 'polypeptide(L)'
;MEPIQKVSNYLVDNAETIIRDITDTALENLSIKLTQEELEHALQKNVQFLVLLSESLQDSKESAEEVLKEWSKQNGEAEARLFHQFSAVIKPYAVNRLLFLQKISQISMEHGLSTEDVVKVNNRFCYLMDVSMSETIQAYEMYRDKLMKDHQREINELSAPIVPIQDGVAVLPLIGAIDYTRVQHLLNYVVPSIPSLKVDHLIIDFSGILAIDTEIAQHIFTIHNVLGLLGIHVLFSGIRPNLSMTVVKAGIDFTSFDTYGSVKHAMDSLK
;
A
#
# COMPACT_ATOMS: atom_id res chain seq x y z
N MET A 1 43.20 10.95 22.59
CA MET A 1 41.93 10.78 21.88
C MET A 1 40.86 11.44 22.73
N GLU A 2 40.04 12.32 22.14
CA GLU A 2 38.90 12.94 22.85
C GLU A 2 38.02 11.85 23.50
N PRO A 3 37.52 12.02 24.75
CA PRO A 3 36.74 11.00 25.43
C PRO A 3 35.53 10.50 24.62
N ILE A 4 34.84 11.39 23.90
CA ILE A 4 33.71 11.04 23.01
C ILE A 4 34.17 10.15 21.85
N GLN A 5 35.33 10.43 21.24
CA GLN A 5 35.88 9.59 20.17
C GLN A 5 36.23 8.18 20.68
N LYS A 6 36.72 8.06 21.92
CA LYS A 6 37.01 6.74 22.52
C LYS A 6 35.75 5.89 22.62
N VAL A 7 34.65 6.50 23.03
CA VAL A 7 33.36 5.81 23.14
C VAL A 7 32.78 5.50 21.78
N SER A 8 32.82 6.45 20.84
CA SER A 8 32.43 6.24 19.45
C SER A 8 33.14 5.02 18.85
N ASN A 9 34.48 4.95 18.94
CA ASN A 9 35.24 3.80 18.44
C ASN A 9 34.84 2.50 19.13
N TYR A 10 34.72 2.50 20.46
CA TYR A 10 34.32 1.30 21.20
C TYR A 10 32.94 0.79 20.76
N LEU A 11 31.97 1.69 20.58
CA LEU A 11 30.62 1.32 20.15
C LEU A 11 30.62 0.74 18.73
N VAL A 12 31.42 1.29 17.81
CA VAL A 12 31.57 0.76 16.44
C VAL A 12 32.23 -0.62 16.47
N ASP A 13 33.37 -0.75 17.15
CA ASP A 13 34.16 -2.00 17.18
C ASP A 13 33.42 -3.16 17.85
N ASN A 14 32.47 -2.86 18.75
CA ASN A 14 31.72 -3.86 19.51
C ASN A 14 30.22 -3.87 19.17
N ALA A 15 29.81 -3.23 18.07
CA ALA A 15 28.40 -3.01 17.77
C ALA A 15 27.59 -4.32 17.74
N GLU A 16 28.11 -5.35 17.06
CA GLU A 16 27.41 -6.64 16.97
C GLU A 16 27.21 -7.29 18.35
N THR A 17 28.25 -7.34 19.18
CA THR A 17 28.18 -7.92 20.52
C THR A 17 27.21 -7.14 21.42
N ILE A 18 27.27 -5.81 21.36
CA ILE A 18 26.38 -4.93 22.13
C ILE A 18 24.92 -5.17 21.75
N ILE A 19 24.63 -5.24 20.44
CA ILE A 19 23.26 -5.42 19.95
C ILE A 19 22.72 -6.81 20.24
N ARG A 20 23.54 -7.86 20.16
CA ARG A 20 23.13 -9.21 20.54
C ARG A 20 22.74 -9.27 22.01
N ASP A 21 23.55 -8.72 22.90
CA ASP A 21 23.25 -8.67 24.34
C ASP A 21 21.95 -7.92 24.66
N ILE A 22 21.74 -6.77 24.01
CA ILE A 22 20.48 -6.01 24.12
C ILE A 22 19.30 -6.84 23.61
N THR A 23 19.46 -7.52 22.48
CA THR A 23 18.37 -8.27 21.84
C THR A 23 18.00 -9.51 22.66
N ASP A 24 18.99 -10.25 23.16
CA ASP A 24 18.78 -11.40 24.03
C ASP A 24 18.02 -10.97 25.31
N THR A 25 18.46 -9.87 25.93
CA THR A 25 17.77 -9.27 27.09
C THR A 25 16.34 -8.83 26.76
N ALA A 26 16.12 -8.26 25.57
CA ALA A 26 14.79 -7.82 25.14
C ALA A 26 13.85 -9.03 24.93
N LEU A 27 14.35 -10.11 24.32
CA LEU A 27 13.57 -11.33 24.05
C LEU A 27 13.14 -12.06 25.33
N GLU A 28 13.93 -12.00 26.40
CA GLU A 28 13.52 -12.53 27.71
C GLU A 28 12.33 -11.77 28.31
N ASN A 29 12.21 -10.48 28.00
CA ASN A 29 11.22 -9.56 28.58
C ASN A 29 10.01 -9.28 27.66
N LEU A 30 10.03 -9.79 26.43
CA LEU A 30 9.00 -9.54 25.43
C LEU A 30 8.29 -10.83 25.02
N SER A 31 6.96 -10.84 25.13
CA SER A 31 6.11 -11.91 24.60
C SER A 31 5.92 -11.78 23.08
N ILE A 32 7.01 -11.67 22.31
CA ILE A 32 6.98 -11.56 20.85
C ILE A 32 7.57 -12.83 20.25
N LYS A 33 6.87 -13.42 19.27
CA LYS A 33 7.41 -14.50 18.44
C LYS A 33 7.90 -13.89 17.14
N LEU A 34 9.21 -13.93 16.94
CA LEU A 34 9.87 -13.56 15.69
C LEU A 34 10.28 -14.84 14.96
N THR A 35 10.15 -14.81 13.64
CA THR A 35 10.83 -15.76 12.75
C THR A 35 12.34 -15.50 12.79
N GLN A 36 13.12 -16.47 12.32
CA GLN A 36 14.57 -16.31 12.22
C GLN A 36 14.95 -15.13 11.31
N GLU A 37 14.25 -14.96 10.18
CA GLU A 37 14.47 -13.86 9.24
C GLU A 37 14.19 -12.49 9.90
N GLU A 38 13.07 -12.36 10.63
CA GLU A 38 12.73 -11.14 11.36
C GLU A 38 13.77 -10.80 12.44
N LEU A 39 14.29 -11.80 13.15
CA LEU A 39 15.31 -11.61 14.16
C LEU A 39 16.66 -11.20 13.56
N GLU A 40 17.09 -11.88 12.48
CA GLU A 40 18.33 -11.54 11.76
C GLU A 40 18.27 -10.12 11.19
N HIS A 41 17.13 -9.75 10.60
CA HIS A 41 16.89 -8.39 10.11
C HIS A 41 16.95 -7.35 11.25
N ALA A 42 16.28 -7.62 12.38
CA ALA A 42 16.30 -6.73 13.53
C ALA A 42 17.71 -6.53 14.10
N LEU A 43 18.52 -7.61 14.20
CA LEU A 43 19.91 -7.55 14.63
C LEU A 43 20.76 -6.70 13.67
N GLN A 44 20.70 -6.99 12.37
CA GLN A 44 21.48 -6.26 11.35
C GLN A 44 21.14 -4.78 11.37
N LYS A 45 19.85 -4.43 11.40
CA LYS A 45 19.37 -3.05 11.49
C LYS A 45 19.91 -2.36 12.73
N ASN A 46 19.76 -2.98 13.90
CA ASN A 46 20.15 -2.37 15.17
C ASN A 46 21.68 -2.17 15.25
N VAL A 47 22.47 -3.05 14.62
CA VAL A 47 23.93 -2.86 14.47
C VAL A 47 24.24 -1.64 13.62
N GLN A 48 23.61 -1.52 12.45
CA GLN A 48 23.78 -0.36 11.57
C GLN A 48 23.36 0.94 12.27
N PHE A 49 22.24 0.93 13.00
CA PHE A 49 21.80 2.08 13.78
C PHE A 49 22.83 2.49 14.83
N LEU A 50 23.41 1.53 15.56
CA LEU A 50 24.43 1.83 16.57
C LEU A 50 25.70 2.40 15.95
N VAL A 51 26.12 1.91 14.78
CA VAL A 51 27.26 2.47 14.03
C VAL A 51 26.96 3.91 13.59
N LEU A 52 25.82 4.14 12.95
CA LEU A 52 25.39 5.48 12.52
C LEU A 52 25.31 6.45 13.69
N LEU A 53 24.77 6.02 14.83
CA LEU A 53 24.76 6.81 16.07
C LEU A 53 26.17 7.16 16.52
N SER A 54 27.09 6.20 16.47
CA SER A 54 28.45 6.35 17.00
C SER A 54 29.28 7.31 16.15
N GLU A 55 29.16 7.24 14.82
CA GLU A 55 29.80 8.16 13.88
C GLU A 55 29.23 9.58 14.04
N SER A 56 27.91 9.66 14.21
CA SER A 56 27.11 10.86 14.45
C SER A 56 27.47 11.64 15.74
N LEU A 57 28.21 11.04 16.68
CA LEU A 57 28.65 11.71 17.91
C LEU A 57 29.65 12.86 17.67
N GLN A 58 30.25 12.92 16.49
CA GLN A 58 31.24 13.94 16.11
C GLN A 58 30.75 14.90 15.03
N ASP A 59 29.65 14.54 14.36
CA ASP A 59 29.09 15.32 13.28
C ASP A 59 28.27 16.52 13.79
N SER A 60 28.10 17.51 12.92
CA SER A 60 27.04 18.49 13.11
C SER A 60 25.68 17.79 13.14
N LYS A 61 24.69 18.42 13.81
CA LYS A 61 23.36 17.83 13.93
C LYS A 61 22.74 17.48 12.57
N GLU A 62 22.94 18.36 11.58
CA GLU A 62 22.38 18.31 10.23
C GLU A 62 22.96 17.16 9.38
N SER A 63 24.29 16.95 9.40
CA SER A 63 24.95 15.93 8.57
C SER A 63 24.51 14.50 8.92
N ALA A 64 24.44 14.17 10.22
CA ALA A 64 24.01 12.83 10.62
C ALA A 64 22.50 12.61 10.43
N GLU A 65 21.70 13.68 10.40
CA GLU A 65 20.25 13.57 10.19
C GLU A 65 19.95 13.15 8.74
N GLU A 66 20.67 13.67 7.75
CA GLU A 66 20.50 13.28 6.34
C GLU A 66 20.83 11.81 6.10
N VAL A 67 21.99 11.34 6.60
CA VAL A 67 22.41 9.94 6.47
C VAL A 67 21.41 9.02 7.17
N LEU A 68 20.97 9.39 8.37
CA LEU A 68 20.00 8.59 9.11
C LEU A 68 18.65 8.54 8.40
N LYS A 69 18.15 9.66 7.88
CA LYS A 69 16.86 9.69 7.17
C LYS A 69 16.85 8.75 5.96
N GLU A 70 17.90 8.79 5.14
CA GLU A 70 17.99 7.92 3.98
C GLU A 70 18.05 6.44 4.39
N TRP A 71 18.87 6.12 5.39
CA TRP A 71 18.94 4.75 5.94
C TRP A 71 17.60 4.30 6.54
N SER A 72 16.95 5.15 7.34
CA SER A 72 15.68 4.84 8.01
C SER A 72 14.53 4.67 7.03
N LYS A 73 14.52 5.40 5.91
CA LYS A 73 13.54 5.22 4.84
C LYS A 73 13.69 3.85 4.18
N GLN A 74 14.90 3.48 3.77
CA GLN A 74 15.17 2.17 3.16
C GLN A 74 14.85 1.02 4.12
N ASN A 75 15.24 1.17 5.38
CA ASN A 75 14.92 0.20 6.42
C ASN A 75 13.41 0.11 6.68
N GLY A 76 12.71 1.25 6.80
CA GLY A 76 11.28 1.29 7.04
C GLY A 76 10.47 0.60 5.94
N GLU A 77 10.89 0.72 4.68
CA GLU A 77 10.29 -0.04 3.57
C GLU A 77 10.52 -1.54 3.69
N ALA A 78 11.72 -1.97 4.10
CA ALA A 78 12.02 -3.38 4.34
C ALA A 78 11.18 -3.94 5.50
N GLU A 79 11.09 -3.19 6.61
CA GLU A 79 10.27 -3.57 7.75
C GLU A 79 8.78 -3.65 7.40
N ALA A 80 8.26 -2.72 6.58
CA ALA A 80 6.87 -2.76 6.16
C ALA A 80 6.52 -3.98 5.30
N ARG A 81 7.49 -4.52 4.56
CA ARG A 81 7.34 -5.75 3.78
C ARG A 81 7.41 -6.98 4.67
N LEU A 82 8.42 -7.03 5.54
CA LEU A 82 8.74 -8.18 6.38
C LEU A 82 7.76 -8.32 7.54
N PHE A 83 7.59 -7.26 8.32
CA PHE A 83 6.62 -7.18 9.39
C PHE A 83 5.30 -6.68 8.82
N HIS A 84 4.34 -7.57 8.58
CA HIS A 84 3.04 -7.19 8.02
C HIS A 84 2.19 -6.29 8.95
N GLN A 85 2.50 -6.28 10.24
CA GLN A 85 1.85 -5.42 11.23
C GLN A 85 2.85 -4.46 11.86
N PHE A 86 2.54 -3.16 11.80
CA PHE A 86 3.34 -2.12 12.45
C PHE A 86 3.48 -2.36 13.97
N SER A 87 2.50 -3.06 14.56
CA SER A 87 2.54 -3.45 15.96
C SER A 87 3.79 -4.29 16.33
N ALA A 88 4.33 -5.07 15.39
CA ALA A 88 5.53 -5.87 15.58
C ALA A 88 6.80 -5.00 15.73
N VAL A 89 6.82 -3.83 15.08
CA VAL A 89 7.93 -2.87 15.14
C VAL A 89 7.82 -1.96 16.37
N ILE A 90 6.61 -1.51 16.72
CA ILE A 90 6.38 -0.55 17.83
C ILE A 90 6.41 -1.18 19.22
N LYS A 91 5.92 -2.42 19.40
CA LYS A 91 5.88 -3.11 20.71
C LYS A 91 7.27 -3.21 21.38
N PRO A 92 8.34 -3.64 20.68
CA PRO A 92 9.66 -3.73 21.30
C PRO A 92 10.32 -2.36 21.49
N TYR A 93 9.82 -1.29 20.87
CA TYR A 93 10.50 0.01 20.82
C TYR A 93 10.86 0.58 22.20
N ALA A 94 9.90 0.62 23.13
CA ALA A 94 10.12 1.20 24.45
C ALA A 94 11.17 0.41 25.26
N VAL A 95 11.11 -0.93 25.22
CA VAL A 95 12.06 -1.81 25.89
C VAL A 95 13.44 -1.67 25.27
N ASN A 96 13.54 -1.72 23.95
CA ASN A 96 14.80 -1.55 23.23
C ASN A 96 15.43 -0.19 23.52
N ARG A 97 14.66 0.90 23.46
CA ARG A 97 15.16 2.25 23.77
C ARG A 97 15.76 2.31 25.17
N LEU A 98 15.11 1.71 26.16
CA LEU A 98 15.60 1.66 27.53
C LEU A 98 16.91 0.87 27.65
N LEU A 99 16.98 -0.32 27.05
CA LEU A 99 18.17 -1.18 27.08
C LEU A 99 19.37 -0.52 26.38
N PHE A 100 19.15 0.10 25.22
CA PHE A 100 20.18 0.89 24.55
C PHE A 100 20.69 2.04 25.42
N LEU A 101 19.78 2.84 26.01
CA LEU A 101 20.17 3.95 26.89
C LEU A 101 21.01 3.47 28.08
N GLN A 102 20.61 2.38 28.72
CA GLN A 102 21.34 1.79 29.83
C GLN A 102 22.73 1.34 29.39
N LYS A 103 22.82 0.60 28.27
CA LYS A 103 24.08 0.06 27.75
C LYS A 103 25.05 1.15 27.30
N ILE A 104 24.57 2.14 26.55
CA ILE A 104 25.37 3.28 26.10
C ILE A 104 25.84 4.12 27.28
N SER A 105 24.98 4.36 28.27
CA SER A 105 25.35 5.11 29.49
C SER A 105 26.43 4.38 30.27
N GLN A 106 26.29 3.07 30.47
CA GLN A 106 27.28 2.23 31.14
C GLN A 106 28.64 2.31 30.45
N ILE A 107 28.68 2.01 29.14
CA ILE A 107 29.90 2.06 28.33
C ILE A 107 30.53 3.45 28.40
N SER A 108 29.71 4.50 28.32
CA SER A 108 30.16 5.88 28.38
C SER A 108 30.88 6.20 29.68
N MET A 109 30.31 5.80 30.82
CA MET A 109 30.90 6.01 32.14
C MET A 109 32.18 5.17 32.33
N GLU A 110 32.19 3.90 31.90
CA GLU A 110 33.37 3.03 31.95
C GLU A 110 34.56 3.59 31.16
N HIS A 111 34.27 4.37 30.11
CA HIS A 111 35.28 5.02 29.28
C HIS A 111 35.65 6.44 29.73
N GLY A 112 35.10 6.90 30.86
CA GLY A 112 35.49 8.15 31.51
C GLY A 112 34.79 9.41 30.98
N LEU A 113 33.65 9.28 30.30
CA LEU A 113 32.83 10.44 29.96
C LEU A 113 32.29 11.12 31.22
N SER A 114 32.24 12.45 31.21
CA SER A 114 31.58 13.23 32.24
C SER A 114 30.06 12.98 32.18
N THR A 115 29.34 13.24 33.29
CA THR A 115 27.87 13.19 33.29
C THR A 115 27.27 14.10 32.22
N GLU A 116 27.88 15.26 31.96
CA GLU A 116 27.44 16.19 30.91
C GLU A 116 27.55 15.54 29.52
N ASP A 117 28.66 14.86 29.24
CA ASP A 117 28.86 14.22 27.94
C ASP A 117 28.03 12.94 27.77
N VAL A 118 27.78 12.20 28.85
CA VAL A 118 26.79 11.09 28.85
C VAL A 118 25.41 11.62 28.46
N VAL A 119 24.99 12.76 29.01
CA VAL A 119 23.71 13.41 28.64
C VAL A 119 23.71 13.82 27.17
N LYS A 120 24.83 14.35 26.63
CA LYS A 120 24.94 14.69 25.19
C LYS A 120 24.77 13.45 24.30
N VAL A 121 25.46 12.36 24.62
CA VAL A 121 25.37 11.08 23.89
C VAL A 121 23.93 10.53 23.97
N ASN A 122 23.32 10.51 25.15
CA ASN A 122 21.95 10.03 25.34
C ASN A 122 20.92 10.89 24.61
N ASN A 123 21.09 12.21 24.59
CA ASN A 123 20.22 13.10 23.84
C ASN A 123 20.35 12.88 22.34
N ARG A 124 21.57 12.65 21.84
CA ARG A 124 21.80 12.30 20.44
C ARG A 124 21.15 10.96 20.08
N PHE A 125 21.32 9.93 20.91
CA PHE A 125 20.65 8.65 20.75
C PHE A 125 19.12 8.79 20.71
N CYS A 126 18.55 9.49 21.69
CA CYS A 126 17.10 9.72 21.76
C CYS A 126 16.59 10.38 20.48
N TYR A 127 17.26 11.45 20.04
CA TYR A 127 16.89 12.17 18.84
C TYR A 127 16.95 11.29 17.58
N LEU A 128 18.03 10.54 17.38
CA LEU A 128 18.16 9.65 16.23
C LEU A 128 17.15 8.48 16.26
N MET A 129 16.85 7.93 17.45
CA MET A 129 15.79 6.93 17.59
C MET A 129 14.42 7.50 17.19
N ASP A 130 14.13 8.73 17.60
CA ASP A 130 12.85 9.40 17.29
C ASP A 130 12.75 9.74 15.80
N VAL A 131 13.84 10.19 15.17
CA VAL A 131 13.93 10.35 13.71
C VAL A 131 13.71 9.01 13.01
N SER A 132 14.42 7.96 13.42
CA SER A 132 14.29 6.63 12.82
C SER A 132 12.87 6.07 12.93
N MET A 133 12.21 6.26 14.07
CA MET A 133 10.83 5.83 14.26
C MET A 133 9.86 6.63 13.38
N SER A 134 10.04 7.96 13.29
CA SER A 134 9.22 8.82 12.42
C SER A 134 9.32 8.41 10.94
N GLU A 135 10.54 8.16 10.44
CA GLU A 135 10.77 7.71 9.06
C GLU A 135 10.21 6.30 8.83
N THR A 136 10.33 5.41 9.83
CA THR A 136 9.75 4.06 9.76
C THR A 136 8.23 4.12 9.66
N ILE A 137 7.56 4.98 10.46
CA ILE A 137 6.11 5.19 10.38
C ILE A 137 5.71 5.69 9.00
N GLN A 138 6.39 6.70 8.48
CA GLN A 138 6.10 7.26 7.15
C GLN A 138 6.28 6.21 6.04
N ALA A 139 7.37 5.44 6.07
CA ALA A 139 7.59 4.36 5.11
C ALA A 139 6.49 3.29 5.17
N TYR A 140 6.03 2.98 6.38
CA TYR A 140 4.93 2.03 6.60
C TYR A 140 3.60 2.56 6.06
N GLU A 141 3.27 3.83 6.30
CA GLU A 141 2.09 4.50 5.74
C GLU A 141 2.12 4.50 4.22
N MET A 142 3.25 4.90 3.62
CA MET A 142 3.42 4.90 2.15
C MET A 142 3.27 3.50 1.56
N TYR A 143 3.81 2.47 2.22
CA TYR A 143 3.67 1.09 1.78
C TYR A 143 2.22 0.60 1.85
N ARG A 144 1.49 0.94 2.92
CA ARG A 144 0.07 0.61 3.08
C ARG A 144 -0.79 1.32 2.04
N ASP A 145 -0.57 2.61 1.81
CA ASP A 145 -1.29 3.38 0.80
C ASP A 145 -1.07 2.83 -0.61
N LYS A 146 0.17 2.43 -0.93
CA LYS A 146 0.49 1.79 -2.20
C LYS A 146 -0.23 0.46 -2.34
N LEU A 147 -0.16 -0.41 -1.33
CA LEU A 147 -0.84 -1.70 -1.36
C LEU A 147 -2.37 -1.55 -1.48
N MET A 148 -2.96 -0.59 -0.78
CA MET A 148 -4.38 -0.29 -0.90
C MET A 148 -4.76 0.18 -2.32
N LYS A 149 -3.95 1.05 -2.92
CA LYS A 149 -4.15 1.48 -4.32
C LYS A 149 -4.03 0.32 -5.30
N ASP A 150 -3.04 -0.54 -5.11
CA ASP A 150 -2.81 -1.71 -5.96
C ASP A 150 -3.98 -2.70 -5.85
N HIS A 151 -4.46 -3.00 -4.64
CA HIS A 151 -5.65 -3.82 -4.43
C HIS A 151 -6.92 -3.18 -4.99
N GLN A 152 -7.11 -1.87 -4.85
CA GLN A 152 -8.26 -1.18 -5.42
C GLN A 152 -8.22 -1.24 -6.96
N ARG A 153 -7.03 -1.11 -7.55
CA ARG A 153 -6.83 -1.26 -8.99
C ARG A 153 -7.16 -2.68 -9.44
N GLU A 154 -6.64 -3.69 -8.74
CA GLU A 154 -6.91 -5.10 -9.03
C GLU A 154 -8.42 -5.41 -8.93
N ILE A 155 -9.10 -4.92 -7.89
CA ILE A 155 -10.56 -5.00 -7.75
C ILE A 155 -11.26 -4.35 -8.94
N ASN A 156 -10.82 -3.15 -9.38
CA ASN A 156 -11.43 -2.45 -10.51
C ASN A 156 -11.22 -3.19 -11.83
N GLU A 157 -10.02 -3.71 -12.07
CA GLU A 157 -9.67 -4.53 -13.24
C GLU A 157 -10.52 -5.83 -13.27
N LEU A 158 -10.74 -6.46 -12.11
CA LEU A 158 -11.59 -7.64 -11.97
C LEU A 158 -13.10 -7.34 -12.01
N SER A 159 -13.52 -6.09 -11.84
CA SER A 159 -14.94 -5.72 -11.70
C SER A 159 -15.66 -5.46 -13.03
N ALA A 160 -14.94 -5.37 -14.15
CA ALA A 160 -15.54 -5.14 -15.47
C ALA A 160 -14.74 -5.80 -16.62
N PRO A 161 -14.42 -7.11 -16.54
CA PRO A 161 -13.68 -7.76 -17.60
C PRO A 161 -14.56 -7.89 -18.84
N ILE A 162 -14.08 -7.41 -20.00
CA ILE A 162 -14.70 -7.76 -21.28
C ILE A 162 -14.31 -9.20 -21.59
N VAL A 163 -15.29 -10.09 -21.68
CA VAL A 163 -15.10 -11.52 -21.92
C VAL A 163 -15.50 -11.84 -23.35
N PRO A 164 -14.56 -12.11 -24.27
CA PRO A 164 -14.88 -12.63 -25.59
C PRO A 164 -15.55 -14.00 -25.47
N ILE A 165 -16.69 -14.18 -26.15
CA ILE A 165 -17.45 -15.44 -26.10
C ILE A 165 -17.64 -16.10 -27.47
N GLN A 166 -17.45 -15.34 -28.55
CA GLN A 166 -17.41 -15.82 -29.93
C GLN A 166 -16.62 -14.81 -30.79
N ASP A 167 -16.21 -15.21 -32.00
CA ASP A 167 -15.62 -14.30 -32.97
C ASP A 167 -16.51 -13.06 -33.17
N GLY A 168 -15.94 -11.88 -32.96
CA GLY A 168 -16.65 -10.59 -33.07
C GLY A 168 -17.62 -10.29 -31.92
N VAL A 169 -17.76 -11.14 -30.90
CA VAL A 169 -18.74 -10.95 -29.81
C VAL A 169 -18.10 -11.07 -28.42
N ALA A 170 -18.34 -10.07 -27.57
CA ALA A 170 -17.90 -10.07 -26.18
C ALA A 170 -19.02 -9.67 -25.22
N VAL A 171 -18.86 -10.05 -23.95
CA VAL A 171 -19.77 -9.68 -22.85
C VAL A 171 -19.03 -8.81 -21.85
N LEU A 172 -19.67 -7.72 -21.42
CA LEU A 172 -19.26 -6.89 -20.29
C LEU A 172 -20.26 -7.12 -19.14
N PRO A 173 -19.97 -8.04 -18.20
CA PRO A 173 -20.83 -8.25 -17.04
C PRO A 173 -20.67 -7.11 -16.04
N LEU A 174 -21.78 -6.55 -15.60
CA LEU A 174 -21.82 -5.54 -14.56
C LEU A 174 -22.29 -6.18 -13.25
N ILE A 175 -21.41 -6.23 -12.24
CA ILE A 175 -21.65 -6.96 -10.98
C ILE A 175 -21.65 -6.02 -9.79
N GLY A 176 -22.70 -6.01 -8.98
CA GLY A 176 -22.78 -5.20 -7.75
C GLY A 176 -23.40 -3.82 -7.98
N ALA A 177 -22.97 -2.81 -7.22
CA ALA A 177 -23.41 -1.44 -7.41
C ALA A 177 -22.66 -0.77 -8.56
N ILE A 178 -23.36 0.05 -9.34
CA ILE A 178 -22.72 1.00 -10.26
C ILE A 178 -22.88 2.39 -9.68
N ASP A 179 -21.75 3.00 -9.37
CA ASP A 179 -21.63 4.38 -8.95
C ASP A 179 -20.81 5.19 -9.98
N TYR A 180 -20.64 6.48 -9.69
CA TYR A 180 -19.95 7.42 -10.57
C TYR A 180 -18.51 6.98 -10.84
N THR A 181 -17.79 6.51 -9.81
CA THR A 181 -16.40 6.05 -9.92
C THR A 181 -16.28 4.91 -10.92
N ARG A 182 -17.20 3.94 -10.86
CA ARG A 182 -17.18 2.79 -11.78
C ARG A 182 -17.52 3.17 -13.21
N VAL A 183 -18.48 4.08 -13.40
CA VAL A 183 -18.79 4.63 -14.73
C VAL A 183 -17.57 5.32 -15.34
N GLN A 184 -16.89 6.16 -14.57
CA GLN A 184 -15.67 6.83 -15.04
C GLN A 184 -14.57 5.82 -15.38
N HIS A 185 -14.45 4.74 -14.61
CA HIS A 185 -13.54 3.65 -14.94
C HIS A 185 -13.90 2.98 -16.28
N LEU A 186 -15.19 2.69 -16.51
CA LEU A 186 -15.65 2.12 -17.77
C LEU A 186 -15.30 3.03 -18.96
N LEU A 187 -15.59 4.33 -18.87
CA LEU A 187 -15.32 5.29 -19.94
C LEU A 187 -13.83 5.51 -20.20
N ASN A 188 -13.00 5.56 -19.16
CA ASN A 188 -11.58 5.93 -19.30
C ASN A 188 -10.65 4.74 -19.57
N TYR A 189 -11.03 3.52 -19.18
CA TYR A 189 -10.14 2.35 -19.27
C TYR A 189 -10.74 1.18 -20.03
N VAL A 190 -12.03 0.87 -19.83
CA VAL A 190 -12.66 -0.32 -20.44
C VAL A 190 -13.08 -0.03 -21.89
N VAL A 191 -13.86 1.01 -22.13
CA VAL A 191 -14.34 1.40 -23.47
C VAL A 191 -13.18 1.61 -24.46
N PRO A 192 -12.08 2.31 -24.10
CA PRO A 192 -10.93 2.49 -25.00
C PRO A 192 -10.18 1.19 -25.32
N SER A 193 -10.33 0.13 -24.51
CA SER A 193 -9.67 -1.15 -24.75
C SER A 193 -10.39 -2.02 -25.79
N ILE A 194 -11.70 -1.83 -26.00
CA ILE A 194 -12.53 -2.73 -26.83
C ILE A 194 -12.06 -2.81 -28.29
N PRO A 195 -11.65 -1.71 -28.98
CA PRO A 195 -11.20 -1.81 -30.36
C PRO A 195 -10.01 -2.77 -30.56
N SER A 196 -9.16 -2.96 -29.54
CA SER A 196 -8.03 -3.91 -29.60
C SER A 196 -8.47 -5.37 -29.57
N LEU A 197 -9.69 -5.64 -29.10
CA LEU A 197 -10.26 -6.99 -28.94
C LEU A 197 -10.93 -7.52 -30.21
N LYS A 198 -11.01 -6.72 -31.29
CA LYS A 198 -11.69 -7.08 -32.56
C LYS A 198 -13.14 -7.55 -32.34
N VAL A 199 -13.87 -6.76 -31.57
CA VAL A 199 -15.28 -7.03 -31.22
C VAL A 199 -16.18 -6.12 -32.06
N ASP A 200 -17.16 -6.72 -32.73
CA ASP A 200 -18.21 -6.04 -33.49
C ASP A 200 -19.48 -5.84 -32.63
N HIS A 201 -19.72 -6.79 -31.70
CA HIS A 201 -20.89 -6.81 -30.82
C HIS A 201 -20.49 -6.89 -29.34
N LEU A 202 -20.95 -5.95 -28.54
CA LEU A 202 -20.74 -5.95 -27.09
C LEU A 202 -22.07 -6.13 -26.35
N ILE A 203 -22.21 -7.22 -25.61
CA ILE A 203 -23.34 -7.46 -24.72
C ILE A 203 -23.00 -6.89 -23.33
N ILE A 204 -23.70 -5.86 -22.88
CA ILE A 204 -23.58 -5.33 -21.52
C ILE A 204 -24.64 -6.00 -20.64
N ASP A 205 -24.20 -6.81 -19.66
CA ASP A 205 -25.09 -7.60 -18.82
C ASP A 205 -25.34 -6.96 -17.45
N PHE A 206 -26.60 -6.59 -17.21
CA PHE A 206 -27.09 -5.94 -15.98
C PHE A 206 -27.60 -6.95 -14.95
N SER A 207 -27.52 -8.26 -15.22
CA SER A 207 -28.09 -9.30 -14.36
C SER A 207 -27.57 -9.27 -12.91
N GLY A 208 -26.31 -8.84 -12.74
CA GLY A 208 -25.60 -8.70 -11.46
C GLY A 208 -25.82 -7.37 -10.74
N ILE A 209 -26.60 -6.44 -11.28
CA ILE A 209 -26.89 -5.13 -10.65
C ILE A 209 -28.21 -5.18 -9.87
N LEU A 210 -28.23 -4.55 -8.70
CA LEU A 210 -29.43 -4.43 -7.85
C LEU A 210 -30.22 -3.15 -8.08
N ALA A 211 -29.52 -2.02 -8.28
CA ALA A 211 -30.11 -0.71 -8.47
C ALA A 211 -29.17 0.19 -9.30
N ILE A 212 -29.77 1.15 -10.01
CA ILE A 212 -29.11 2.28 -10.66
C ILE A 212 -29.81 3.55 -10.18
N ASP A 213 -29.10 4.66 -10.10
CA ASP A 213 -29.73 5.98 -10.01
C ASP A 213 -29.86 6.61 -11.42
N THR A 214 -30.59 7.73 -11.48
CA THR A 214 -30.86 8.46 -12.73
C THR A 214 -29.60 9.03 -13.39
N GLU A 215 -28.62 9.47 -12.60
CA GLU A 215 -27.39 10.09 -13.10
C GLU A 215 -26.48 9.03 -13.74
N ILE A 216 -26.34 7.88 -13.08
CA ILE A 216 -25.63 6.72 -13.61
C ILE A 216 -26.29 6.19 -14.89
N ALA A 217 -27.63 6.17 -14.95
CA ALA A 217 -28.33 5.76 -16.17
C ALA A 217 -27.99 6.66 -17.39
N GLN A 218 -27.83 7.97 -17.19
CA GLN A 218 -27.40 8.89 -18.26
C GLN A 218 -25.97 8.61 -18.73
N HIS A 219 -25.09 8.24 -17.82
CA HIS A 219 -23.74 7.86 -18.21
C HIS A 219 -23.67 6.53 -18.97
N ILE A 220 -24.56 5.57 -18.68
CA ILE A 220 -24.68 4.34 -19.48
C ILE A 220 -25.09 4.68 -20.94
N PHE A 221 -26.02 5.62 -21.12
CA PHE A 221 -26.37 6.13 -22.46
C PHE A 221 -25.16 6.76 -23.17
N THR A 222 -24.32 7.48 -22.42
CA THR A 222 -23.07 8.03 -22.96
C THR A 222 -22.11 6.92 -23.42
N ILE A 223 -21.92 5.87 -22.60
CA ILE A 223 -21.10 4.70 -22.96
C ILE A 223 -21.59 4.06 -24.25
N HIS A 224 -22.90 3.82 -24.37
CA HIS A 224 -23.50 3.28 -25.59
C HIS A 224 -23.16 4.12 -26.84
N ASN A 225 -23.33 5.44 -26.75
CA ASN A 225 -23.06 6.32 -27.89
C ASN A 225 -21.58 6.33 -28.27
N VAL A 226 -20.68 6.34 -27.28
CA VAL A 226 -19.24 6.25 -27.53
C VAL A 226 -18.90 4.95 -28.25
N LEU A 227 -19.46 3.82 -27.80
CA LEU A 227 -19.25 2.52 -28.43
C LEU A 227 -19.80 2.48 -29.86
N GLY A 228 -21.00 3.03 -30.10
CA GLY A 228 -21.57 3.15 -31.43
C GLY A 228 -20.72 4.00 -32.39
N LEU A 229 -20.12 5.09 -31.90
CA LEU A 229 -19.17 5.90 -32.67
C LEU A 229 -17.87 5.15 -33.01
N LEU A 230 -17.48 4.18 -32.18
CA LEU A 230 -16.35 3.28 -32.43
C LEU A 230 -16.73 2.10 -33.36
N GLY A 231 -17.97 2.05 -33.85
CA GLY A 231 -18.47 0.98 -34.72
C GLY A 231 -18.86 -0.30 -33.99
N ILE A 232 -18.98 -0.26 -32.67
CA ILE A 232 -19.36 -1.42 -31.86
C ILE A 232 -20.88 -1.39 -31.65
N HIS A 233 -21.55 -2.47 -32.04
CA HIS A 233 -22.99 -2.63 -31.82
C HIS A 233 -23.25 -3.16 -30.40
N VAL A 234 -23.98 -2.41 -29.60
CA VAL A 234 -24.18 -2.69 -28.18
C VAL A 234 -25.54 -3.32 -27.95
N LEU A 235 -25.57 -4.47 -27.27
CA LEU A 235 -26.79 -5.15 -26.83
C LEU A 235 -26.85 -5.11 -25.31
N PHE A 236 -28.02 -4.88 -24.73
CA PHE A 236 -28.22 -4.93 -23.28
C PHE A 236 -28.90 -6.22 -22.87
N SER A 237 -28.45 -6.81 -21.76
CA SER A 237 -29.10 -8.00 -21.19
C SER A 237 -29.36 -7.87 -19.70
N GLY A 238 -30.33 -8.65 -19.18
CA GLY A 238 -30.50 -8.82 -17.73
C GLY A 238 -31.05 -7.59 -17.00
N ILE A 239 -31.63 -6.62 -17.71
CA ILE A 239 -32.28 -5.46 -17.10
C ILE A 239 -33.53 -5.92 -16.33
N ARG A 240 -33.50 -5.75 -15.01
CA ARG A 240 -34.63 -6.11 -14.13
C ARG A 240 -35.77 -5.08 -14.23
N PRO A 241 -37.04 -5.47 -13.96
CA PRO A 241 -38.18 -4.54 -14.07
C PRO A 241 -38.07 -3.26 -13.22
N ASN A 242 -37.45 -3.34 -12.04
CA ASN A 242 -37.22 -2.17 -11.19
C ASN A 242 -36.25 -1.17 -11.85
N LEU A 243 -35.20 -1.68 -12.49
CA LEU A 243 -34.19 -0.89 -13.22
C LEU A 243 -34.82 -0.19 -14.43
N SER A 244 -35.63 -0.90 -15.22
CA SER A 244 -36.33 -0.31 -16.37
C SER A 244 -37.28 0.82 -15.95
N MET A 245 -37.95 0.72 -14.80
CA MET A 245 -38.83 1.79 -14.32
C MET A 245 -38.07 3.06 -13.91
N THR A 246 -36.89 2.94 -13.30
CA THR A 246 -36.03 4.09 -12.95
C THR A 246 -35.58 4.82 -14.21
N VAL A 247 -35.15 4.06 -15.22
CA VAL A 247 -34.68 4.57 -16.50
C VAL A 247 -35.78 5.29 -17.27
N VAL A 248 -37.00 4.72 -17.33
CA VAL A 248 -38.15 5.37 -17.99
C VAL A 248 -38.52 6.67 -17.27
N LYS A 249 -38.48 6.70 -15.93
CA LYS A 249 -38.72 7.92 -15.14
C LYS A 249 -37.65 8.99 -15.36
N ALA A 250 -36.42 8.59 -15.67
CA ALA A 250 -35.32 9.50 -16.01
C ALA A 250 -35.50 10.18 -17.38
N GLY A 251 -36.51 9.78 -18.17
CA GLY A 251 -36.76 10.33 -19.51
C GLY A 251 -35.74 9.89 -20.56
N ILE A 252 -34.97 8.82 -20.28
CA ILE A 252 -34.01 8.28 -21.24
C ILE A 252 -34.78 7.39 -22.23
N ASP A 253 -34.64 7.67 -23.53
CA ASP A 253 -35.29 6.91 -24.57
C ASP A 253 -34.57 5.58 -24.81
N PHE A 254 -35.04 4.55 -24.10
CA PHE A 254 -34.48 3.21 -24.23
C PHE A 254 -34.97 2.42 -25.45
N THR A 255 -35.86 3.00 -26.27
CA THR A 255 -36.32 2.32 -27.51
C THR A 255 -35.23 2.19 -28.56
N SER A 256 -34.15 2.96 -28.40
CA SER A 256 -32.96 2.92 -29.24
C SER A 256 -31.98 1.78 -28.92
N PHE A 257 -32.20 1.02 -27.83
CA PHE A 257 -31.31 -0.08 -27.42
C PHE A 257 -31.89 -1.46 -27.73
N ASP A 258 -31.05 -2.31 -28.30
CA ASP A 258 -31.35 -3.74 -28.44
C ASP A 258 -31.23 -4.43 -27.08
N THR A 259 -32.38 -4.69 -26.45
CA THR A 259 -32.46 -5.20 -25.07
C THR A 259 -33.05 -6.61 -25.01
N TYR A 260 -32.41 -7.49 -24.24
CA TYR A 260 -32.80 -8.90 -24.11
C TYR A 260 -32.90 -9.32 -22.64
N GLY A 261 -33.73 -10.34 -22.38
CA GLY A 261 -33.90 -10.86 -21.01
C GLY A 261 -32.67 -11.58 -20.45
N SER A 262 -31.72 -12.02 -21.29
CA SER A 262 -30.51 -12.72 -20.87
C SER A 262 -29.42 -12.62 -21.93
N VAL A 263 -28.15 -12.83 -21.54
CA VAL A 263 -27.02 -12.94 -22.47
C VAL A 263 -27.29 -14.01 -23.54
N LYS A 264 -27.92 -15.13 -23.17
CA LYS A 264 -28.29 -16.19 -24.11
C LYS A 264 -29.23 -15.68 -25.21
N HIS A 265 -30.28 -14.93 -24.84
CA HIS A 265 -31.21 -14.37 -25.81
C HIS A 265 -30.55 -13.33 -26.72
N ALA A 266 -29.64 -12.51 -26.18
CA ALA A 266 -28.85 -11.57 -26.98
C ALA A 266 -27.91 -12.29 -27.95
N MET A 267 -27.34 -13.43 -27.56
CA MET A 267 -26.53 -14.25 -28.46
C MET A 267 -27.35 -14.91 -29.57
N ASP A 268 -28.58 -15.33 -29.26
CA ASP A 268 -29.45 -15.97 -30.26
C ASP A 268 -29.96 -14.98 -31.33
N SER A 269 -29.95 -13.66 -31.07
CA SER A 269 -30.34 -12.65 -32.06
C SER A 269 -29.22 -12.24 -33.03
N LEU A 270 -27.97 -12.62 -32.73
CA LEU A 270 -26.80 -12.35 -33.57
C LEU A 270 -26.53 -13.45 -34.63
N LYS A 271 -27.41 -14.46 -34.68
CA LYS A 271 -27.37 -15.58 -35.65
C LYS A 271 -28.24 -15.28 -36.86
#